data_AF-T2IAY3-F1
#
_entry.id   AF-T2IAY3-F1
#
_cell.length_a   1.000
_cell.length_b   1.000
_cell.length_c   1.000
_cell.angle_alpha   90.00
_cell.angle_beta   90.00
_cell.angle_gamma   90.00
#
_symmetry.space_group_name_H-M   'P 1'
#
loop_
_entity.id
_entity.type
_entity.pdbx_description
1 polymer ?
#
loop_
_entity_poly.entity_id
_entity_poly.type
_entity_poly.pdbx_seq_one_letter_code
_entity_poly.pdbx_strand_id
1 'polypeptide(L)'
;MEELETFFDDISKIKNEEEIIDFCRKYLIHGIPYIFTDNQDDYYEFRKRIANQFDIKFYEIYITGSVKLGFSPLKQKKFDDDSDIDVAIISSQLYEKMLEPIYDYQMELRQARKSINVRELEQYHSFLEYTAIGWIRPDKLPKSFGVGILKQSWFDFFKSISYGRSEVGN
;
A
#
# COMPACT_ATOMS: atom_id res chain seq x y z
N MET A 1 -24.45 9.19 4.57
CA MET A 1 -25.35 8.03 4.56
C MET A 1 -25.82 7.80 3.14
N GLU A 2 -26.32 8.82 2.45
CA GLU A 2 -26.69 8.74 1.03
C GLU A 2 -25.59 8.18 0.08
N GLU A 3 -24.34 8.64 0.19
CA GLU A 3 -23.22 8.09 -0.61
C GLU A 3 -22.90 6.62 -0.29
N LEU A 4 -22.98 6.24 0.98
CA LEU A 4 -22.74 4.87 1.44
C LEU A 4 -23.87 3.94 0.95
N GLU A 5 -25.12 4.40 1.04
CA GLU A 5 -26.29 3.68 0.56
C GLU A 5 -26.23 3.49 -0.96
N THR A 6 -25.87 4.54 -1.70
CA THR A 6 -25.70 4.49 -3.16
C THR A 6 -24.58 3.53 -3.54
N PHE A 7 -23.46 3.53 -2.81
CA PHE A 7 -22.36 2.60 -3.03
C PHE A 7 -22.80 1.14 -2.89
N PHE A 8 -23.56 0.80 -1.84
CA PHE A 8 -24.08 -0.55 -1.66
C PHE A 8 -25.18 -0.92 -2.67
N ASP A 9 -26.03 0.04 -3.05
CA ASP A 9 -27.03 -0.16 -4.09
C ASP A 9 -26.37 -0.48 -5.44
N ASP A 10 -25.32 0.27 -5.80
CA ASP A 10 -24.52 0.00 -6.99
C ASP A 10 -23.85 -1.37 -6.95
N ILE A 11 -23.27 -1.77 -5.80
CA ILE A 11 -22.71 -3.12 -5.63
C ILE A 11 -23.77 -4.20 -5.84
N SER A 12 -24.98 -4.00 -5.31
CA SER A 12 -26.05 -5.00 -5.38
C SER A 12 -26.54 -5.28 -6.80
N LYS A 13 -26.30 -4.34 -7.73
CA LYS A 13 -26.69 -4.44 -9.14
C LYS A 13 -25.68 -5.17 -10.00
N ILE A 14 -24.48 -5.43 -9.49
CA ILE A 14 -23.39 -6.10 -10.21
C ILE A 14 -23.73 -7.58 -10.42
N LYS A 15 -23.62 -8.06 -11.66
CA LYS A 15 -24.04 -9.41 -12.08
C LYS A 15 -22.90 -10.28 -12.59
N ASN A 16 -21.80 -9.67 -13.02
CA ASN A 16 -20.69 -10.37 -13.67
C ASN A 16 -19.34 -9.71 -13.37
N GLU A 17 -18.27 -10.38 -13.77
CA GLU A 17 -16.89 -9.95 -13.50
C GLU A 17 -16.52 -8.62 -14.19
N GLU A 18 -17.03 -8.37 -15.39
CA GLU A 18 -16.76 -7.12 -16.11
C GLU A 18 -17.35 -5.91 -15.36
N GLU A 19 -18.56 -6.05 -14.83
CA GLU A 19 -19.20 -5.04 -13.99
C GLU A 19 -18.47 -4.86 -12.64
N ILE A 20 -17.90 -5.93 -12.06
CA ILE A 20 -17.01 -5.81 -10.88
C ILE A 20 -15.78 -4.96 -11.21
N ILE A 21 -15.15 -5.23 -12.35
CA ILE A 21 -13.95 -4.51 -12.78
C ILE A 21 -14.27 -3.03 -13.02
N ASP A 22 -15.37 -2.73 -13.71
CA ASP A 22 -15.79 -1.35 -13.97
C ASP A 22 -16.13 -0.60 -12.67
N PHE A 23 -16.85 -1.26 -11.76
CA PHE A 23 -17.14 -0.71 -10.43
C PHE A 23 -15.85 -0.37 -9.66
N CYS A 24 -14.88 -1.31 -9.62
CA CYS A 24 -13.60 -1.09 -8.98
C CYS A 24 -12.82 0.05 -9.62
N ARG A 25 -12.82 0.15 -10.96
CA ARG A 25 -12.18 1.27 -11.67
C ARG A 25 -12.81 2.59 -11.27
N LYS A 26 -14.13 2.70 -11.31
CA LYS A 26 -14.87 3.93 -10.99
C LYS A 26 -14.64 4.38 -9.55
N TYR A 27 -14.79 3.48 -8.58
CA TYR A 27 -14.84 3.85 -7.16
C TYR A 27 -13.50 3.72 -6.42
N LEU A 28 -12.68 2.72 -6.76
CA LEU A 28 -11.47 2.40 -5.99
C LEU A 28 -10.18 2.94 -6.61
N ILE A 29 -10.14 3.11 -7.94
CA ILE A 29 -8.90 3.42 -8.68
C ILE A 29 -8.94 4.82 -9.29
N HIS A 30 -10.03 5.18 -9.96
CA HIS A 30 -10.14 6.40 -10.76
C HIS A 30 -10.58 7.60 -9.92
N GLY A 31 -10.22 8.80 -10.37
CA GLY A 31 -10.63 10.07 -9.78
C GLY A 31 -9.81 10.49 -8.56
N ILE A 32 -10.18 11.64 -7.99
CA ILE A 32 -9.50 12.22 -6.84
C ILE A 32 -10.00 11.53 -5.56
N PRO A 33 -9.13 11.13 -4.62
CA PRO A 33 -9.55 10.60 -3.32
C PRO A 33 -10.32 11.64 -2.52
N TYR A 34 -11.32 11.20 -1.74
CA TYR A 34 -12.17 12.08 -0.94
C TYR A 34 -11.39 13.11 -0.13
N ILE A 35 -10.29 12.71 0.55
CA ILE A 35 -9.45 13.62 1.35
C ILE A 35 -8.86 14.80 0.56
N PHE A 36 -8.66 14.64 -0.75
CA PHE A 36 -8.04 15.66 -1.61
C PHE A 36 -9.07 16.43 -2.46
N THR A 37 -10.36 16.29 -2.18
CA THR A 37 -11.42 16.94 -2.97
C THR A 37 -11.24 18.47 -3.00
N ASP A 38 -10.88 19.05 -1.85
CA ASP A 38 -10.69 20.49 -1.68
C ASP A 38 -9.25 20.95 -1.98
N ASN A 39 -8.29 20.02 -2.11
CA ASN A 39 -6.90 20.34 -2.41
C ASN A 39 -6.27 19.30 -3.37
N GLN A 40 -6.51 19.50 -4.67
CA GLN A 40 -6.04 18.58 -5.71
C GLN A 40 -4.53 18.66 -5.94
N ASP A 41 -3.90 19.79 -5.61
CA ASP A 41 -2.45 19.96 -5.73
C ASP A 41 -1.72 19.06 -4.72
N ASP A 42 -2.26 18.94 -3.49
CA ASP A 42 -1.73 18.01 -2.48
C ASP A 42 -1.82 16.56 -2.94
N TYR A 43 -2.85 16.18 -3.71
CA TYR A 43 -2.93 14.83 -4.29
C TYR A 43 -1.80 14.56 -5.29
N TYR A 44 -1.44 15.57 -6.09
CA TYR A 44 -0.31 15.46 -7.01
C TYR A 44 1.01 15.36 -6.24
N GLU A 45 1.26 16.27 -5.30
CA GLU A 45 2.51 16.32 -4.54
C GLU A 45 2.70 15.08 -3.65
N PHE A 46 1.62 14.55 -3.04
CA PHE A 46 1.68 13.31 -2.26
C PHE A 46 2.14 12.13 -3.12
N ARG A 47 1.55 11.94 -4.31
CA ARG A 47 1.98 10.87 -5.23
C ARG A 47 3.40 11.10 -5.75
N LYS A 48 3.76 12.35 -6.05
CA LYS A 48 5.12 12.72 -6.50
C LYS A 48 6.18 12.39 -5.47
N ARG A 49 5.92 12.62 -4.17
CA ARG A 49 6.84 12.23 -3.08
C ARG A 49 7.08 10.72 -3.05
N ILE A 50 6.02 9.93 -3.15
CA ILE A 50 6.12 8.45 -3.19
C ILE A 50 6.85 7.99 -4.46
N ALA A 51 6.53 8.57 -5.61
CA ALA A 51 7.16 8.27 -6.89
C ALA A 51 8.68 8.51 -6.83
N ASN A 52 9.10 9.67 -6.32
CA ASN A 52 10.50 10.03 -6.18
C ASN A 52 11.24 9.13 -5.17
N GLN A 53 10.61 8.77 -4.06
CA GLN A 53 11.22 7.90 -3.05
C GLN A 53 11.58 6.52 -3.62
N PHE A 54 10.66 5.93 -4.39
CA PHE A 54 10.79 4.57 -4.88
C PHE A 54 11.35 4.49 -6.31
N ASP A 55 11.53 5.63 -6.98
CA ASP A 55 11.93 5.75 -8.38
C ASP A 55 10.94 5.01 -9.30
N ILE A 56 9.66 5.34 -9.14
CA ILE A 56 8.53 4.78 -9.90
C ILE A 56 7.68 5.88 -10.52
N LYS A 57 6.76 5.51 -11.40
CA LYS A 57 5.89 6.48 -12.07
C LYS A 57 4.69 6.82 -11.20
N PHE A 58 4.23 8.07 -11.27
CA PHE A 58 3.15 8.56 -10.41
C PHE A 58 1.81 7.80 -10.57
N TYR A 59 1.57 7.22 -11.75
CA TYR A 59 0.37 6.44 -12.05
C TYR A 59 0.43 4.99 -11.55
N GLU A 60 1.55 4.57 -10.97
CA GLU A 60 1.70 3.27 -10.28
C GLU A 60 1.29 3.37 -8.80
N ILE A 61 0.84 4.54 -8.34
CA ILE A 61 0.50 4.83 -6.96
C ILE A 61 -1.00 5.15 -6.87
N TYR A 62 -1.68 4.38 -6.03
CA TYR A 62 -3.12 4.46 -5.83
C TYR A 62 -3.43 4.71 -4.36
N ILE A 63 -4.32 5.66 -4.11
CA ILE A 63 -4.84 5.94 -2.77
C ILE A 63 -6.22 5.30 -2.72
N THR A 64 -6.41 4.38 -1.78
CA THR A 64 -7.57 3.47 -1.72
C THR A 64 -8.19 3.46 -0.33
N GLY A 65 -9.12 2.55 -0.06
CA GLY A 65 -9.75 2.42 1.25
C GLY A 65 -10.66 3.59 1.59
N SER A 66 -10.79 3.87 2.90
CA SER A 66 -11.78 4.84 3.37
C SER A 66 -11.43 6.29 2.99
N VAL A 67 -10.15 6.60 2.85
CA VAL A 67 -9.65 7.90 2.40
C VAL A 67 -10.00 8.20 0.94
N LYS A 68 -10.19 7.16 0.12
CA LYS A 68 -10.64 7.27 -1.26
C LYS A 68 -12.15 7.50 -1.34
N LEU A 69 -12.92 6.72 -0.60
CA LEU A 69 -14.38 6.71 -0.68
C LEU A 69 -15.05 7.79 0.18
N GLY A 70 -14.37 8.34 1.19
CA GLY A 70 -14.98 9.22 2.20
C GLY A 70 -15.74 8.46 3.29
N PHE A 71 -15.71 7.14 3.25
CA PHE A 71 -16.28 6.25 4.26
C PHE A 71 -15.61 4.88 4.20
N SER A 72 -15.71 4.12 5.29
CA SER A 72 -15.34 2.71 5.32
C SER A 72 -16.58 1.85 5.00
N PRO A 73 -16.61 1.10 3.89
CA PRO A 73 -17.70 0.17 3.61
C PRO A 73 -17.81 -0.92 4.68
N LEU A 74 -16.67 -1.38 5.21
CA LEU A 74 -16.61 -2.43 6.22
C LEU A 74 -17.13 -1.96 7.59
N LYS A 75 -16.68 -0.78 8.05
CA LYS A 75 -17.09 -0.22 9.35
C LYS A 75 -18.40 0.56 9.27
N GLN A 76 -18.91 0.83 8.07
CA GLN A 76 -20.05 1.72 7.80
C GLN A 76 -19.94 3.08 8.52
N LYS A 77 -18.71 3.60 8.57
CA LYS A 77 -18.34 4.84 9.25
C LYS A 77 -17.84 5.85 8.22
N LYS A 78 -18.21 7.13 8.38
CA LYS A 78 -17.61 8.22 7.60
C LYS A 78 -16.10 8.31 7.87
N PHE A 79 -15.35 8.76 6.86
CA PHE A 79 -13.97 9.15 7.03
C PHE A 79 -13.88 10.34 7.98
N ASP A 80 -12.87 10.34 8.84
CA ASP A 80 -12.58 11.37 9.83
C ASP A 80 -11.07 11.46 10.10
N ASP A 81 -10.64 12.41 10.93
CA ASP A 81 -9.23 12.70 11.17
C ASP A 81 -8.45 11.53 11.82
N ASP A 82 -9.16 10.57 12.43
CA ASP A 82 -8.60 9.34 12.98
C ASP A 82 -8.47 8.22 11.94
N SER A 83 -8.86 8.46 10.67
CA SER A 83 -8.84 7.46 9.62
C SER A 83 -7.49 7.42 8.88
N ASP A 84 -6.97 6.21 8.66
CA ASP A 84 -5.70 5.99 7.97
C ASP A 84 -5.77 6.34 6.46
N ILE A 85 -4.63 6.73 5.90
CA ILE A 85 -4.44 6.87 4.45
C ILE A 85 -3.86 5.57 3.87
N ASP A 86 -4.71 4.79 3.21
CA ASP A 86 -4.29 3.54 2.57
C ASP A 86 -3.68 3.80 1.18
N VAL A 87 -2.45 3.34 0.97
CA VAL A 87 -1.73 3.46 -0.31
C VAL A 87 -1.40 2.07 -0.87
N ALA A 88 -1.74 1.87 -2.15
CA ALA A 88 -1.33 0.72 -2.94
C ALA A 88 -0.34 1.15 -4.03
N ILE A 89 0.81 0.49 -4.10
CA ILE A 89 1.82 0.69 -5.14
C ILE A 89 1.85 -0.54 -6.04
N ILE A 90 1.57 -0.35 -7.33
CA ILE A 90 1.52 -1.42 -8.32
C ILE A 90 2.59 -1.12 -9.37
N SER A 91 3.80 -1.63 -9.14
CA SER A 91 4.95 -1.41 -10.03
C SER A 91 5.80 -2.66 -10.16
N SER A 92 5.95 -3.14 -11.39
CA SER A 92 6.86 -4.27 -11.71
C SER A 92 8.31 -3.91 -11.42
N GLN A 93 8.72 -2.68 -11.73
CA GLN A 93 10.08 -2.19 -11.49
C GLN A 93 10.42 -2.19 -10.00
N LEU A 94 9.52 -1.66 -9.16
CA LEU A 94 9.74 -1.67 -7.71
C LEU A 94 9.73 -3.09 -7.16
N TYR A 95 8.83 -3.95 -7.65
CA TYR A 95 8.76 -5.34 -7.23
C TYR A 95 10.10 -6.05 -7.46
N GLU A 96 10.68 -5.95 -8.67
CA GLU A 96 11.98 -6.53 -9.01
C GLU A 96 13.11 -5.96 -8.15
N LYS A 97 13.14 -4.63 -7.96
CA LYS A 97 14.13 -3.96 -7.10
C LYS A 97 14.07 -4.44 -5.65
N MET A 98 12.87 -4.73 -5.14
CA MET A 98 12.69 -5.25 -3.79
C MET A 98 13.18 -6.71 -3.66
N LEU A 99 13.10 -7.51 -4.75
CA LEU A 99 13.54 -8.91 -4.77
C LEU A 99 15.06 -9.09 -4.71
N GLU A 100 15.85 -8.16 -5.23
CA GLU A 100 17.32 -8.26 -5.27
C GLU A 100 17.93 -8.55 -3.88
N PRO A 101 17.71 -7.74 -2.84
CA PRO A 101 18.27 -8.03 -1.51
C PRO A 101 17.59 -9.21 -0.79
N ILE A 102 16.40 -9.65 -1.23
CA ILE A 102 15.76 -10.87 -0.74
C ILE A 102 16.51 -12.10 -1.29
N TYR A 103 16.87 -12.07 -2.56
CA TYR A 103 17.67 -13.11 -3.21
C TYR A 103 19.02 -13.29 -2.49
N ASP A 104 19.73 -12.20 -2.23
CA ASP A 104 21.03 -12.23 -1.55
C ASP A 104 20.93 -12.91 -0.19
N TYR A 105 19.92 -12.57 0.59
CA TYR A 105 19.71 -13.20 1.89
C TYR A 105 19.33 -14.67 1.79
N GLN A 106 18.50 -15.05 0.82
CA GLN A 106 18.19 -16.45 0.57
C GLN A 106 19.47 -17.25 0.29
N MET A 107 20.41 -16.66 -0.44
CA MET A 107 21.72 -17.28 -0.69
C MET A 107 22.58 -17.35 0.56
N GLU A 108 22.61 -16.31 1.40
CA GLU A 108 23.31 -16.33 2.69
C GLU A 108 22.80 -17.44 3.61
N LEU A 109 21.47 -17.60 3.73
CA LEU A 109 20.85 -18.67 4.50
C LEU A 109 21.24 -20.05 3.96
N ARG A 110 21.14 -20.24 2.63
CA ARG A 110 21.47 -21.51 1.98
C ARG A 110 22.94 -21.90 2.20
N GLN A 111 23.82 -20.92 2.23
CA GLN A 111 25.26 -21.13 2.42
C GLN A 111 25.66 -21.18 3.90
N ALA A 112 24.68 -21.20 4.83
CA ALA A 112 24.89 -21.17 6.28
C ALA A 112 25.77 -19.98 6.75
N ARG A 113 25.78 -18.88 5.98
CA ARG A 113 26.49 -17.65 6.33
C ARG A 113 25.73 -16.80 7.35
N LYS A 114 24.50 -17.20 7.66
CA LYS A 114 23.61 -16.48 8.57
C LYS A 114 22.81 -17.45 9.42
N SER A 115 22.83 -17.23 10.74
CA SER A 115 21.98 -17.95 11.69
C SER A 115 20.67 -17.18 11.88
N ILE A 116 19.56 -17.89 11.75
CA ILE A 116 18.21 -17.34 11.97
C ILE A 116 17.51 -18.17 13.06
N ASN A 117 16.74 -17.51 13.91
CA ASN A 117 15.91 -18.23 14.88
C ASN A 117 14.61 -18.72 14.23
N VAL A 118 13.93 -19.68 14.87
CA VAL A 118 12.71 -20.31 14.35
C VAL A 118 11.62 -19.28 14.03
N ARG A 119 11.40 -18.30 14.90
CA ARG A 119 10.37 -17.27 14.71
C ARG A 119 10.68 -16.37 13.50
N GLU A 120 11.93 -16.00 13.31
CA GLU A 120 12.34 -15.21 12.14
C GLU A 120 12.24 -16.02 10.84
N LEU A 121 12.49 -17.33 10.90
CA LEU A 121 12.30 -18.22 9.76
C LEU A 121 10.81 -18.35 9.37
N GLU A 122 9.92 -18.47 10.35
CA GLU A 122 8.46 -18.47 10.12
C GLU A 122 7.98 -17.14 9.50
N GLN A 123 8.47 -16.00 10.00
CA GLN A 123 8.15 -14.69 9.43
C GLN A 123 8.63 -14.58 7.98
N TYR A 124 9.84 -15.06 7.71
CA TYR A 124 10.41 -15.06 6.37
C TYR A 124 9.63 -15.97 5.41
N HIS A 125 9.25 -17.17 5.82
CA HIS A 125 8.40 -18.04 5.00
C HIS A 125 7.05 -17.39 4.69
N SER A 126 6.40 -16.80 5.69
CA SER A 126 5.15 -16.06 5.46
C SER A 126 5.36 -14.91 4.47
N PHE A 127 6.47 -14.19 4.56
CA PHE A 127 6.83 -13.15 3.60
C PHE A 127 6.99 -13.72 2.16
N LEU A 128 7.66 -14.86 2.01
CA LEU A 128 7.87 -15.51 0.72
C LEU A 128 6.56 -16.00 0.09
N GLU A 129 5.60 -16.46 0.90
CA GLU A 129 4.26 -16.86 0.40
C GLU A 129 3.53 -15.69 -0.28
N TYR A 130 3.54 -14.50 0.33
CA TYR A 130 2.97 -13.30 -0.29
C TYR A 130 3.77 -12.87 -1.53
N THR A 131 5.10 -12.97 -1.45
CA THR A 131 5.96 -12.62 -2.57
C THR A 131 5.69 -13.53 -3.76
N ALA A 132 5.48 -14.83 -3.55
CA ALA A 132 5.18 -15.79 -4.62
C ALA A 132 3.90 -15.45 -5.41
N ILE A 133 2.95 -14.74 -4.79
CA ILE A 133 1.72 -14.26 -5.45
C ILE A 133 1.83 -12.80 -5.95
N GLY A 134 3.02 -12.22 -5.96
CA GLY A 134 3.28 -10.86 -6.45
C GLY A 134 3.05 -9.75 -5.42
N TRP A 135 2.90 -10.07 -4.14
CA TRP A 135 2.67 -9.08 -3.08
C TRP A 135 3.87 -8.97 -2.13
N ILE A 136 4.54 -7.82 -2.14
CA ILE A 136 5.56 -7.50 -1.14
C ILE A 136 4.87 -7.02 0.15
N ARG A 137 5.16 -7.71 1.27
CA ARG A 137 4.68 -7.37 2.63
C ARG A 137 5.85 -6.94 3.53
N PRO A 138 6.27 -5.66 3.51
CA PRO A 138 7.45 -5.20 4.27
C PRO A 138 7.34 -5.42 5.78
N ASP A 139 6.12 -5.46 6.32
CA ASP A 139 5.85 -5.75 7.73
C ASP A 139 6.32 -7.16 8.15
N LYS A 140 6.29 -8.12 7.21
CA LYS A 140 6.67 -9.53 7.43
C LYS A 140 8.17 -9.80 7.26
N LEU A 141 8.95 -8.83 6.80
CA LEU A 141 10.40 -8.97 6.69
C LEU A 141 11.04 -9.15 8.09
N PRO A 142 11.91 -10.15 8.29
CA PRO A 142 12.62 -10.35 9.56
C PRO A 142 13.50 -9.17 9.94
N LYS A 143 13.80 -9.02 11.25
CA LYS A 143 14.63 -7.90 11.76
C LYS A 143 16.13 -8.17 11.65
N SER A 144 16.58 -9.41 11.81
CA SER A 144 18.00 -9.81 11.68
C SER A 144 18.55 -9.70 10.25
N PHE A 145 17.71 -9.37 9.28
CA PHE A 145 18.03 -9.15 7.90
C PHE A 145 18.81 -7.84 7.69
N GLY A 146 19.78 -7.79 6.75
CA GLY A 146 20.30 -6.52 6.22
C GLY A 146 19.21 -5.71 5.46
N VAL A 147 18.13 -6.40 5.06
CA VAL A 147 16.83 -5.86 4.62
C VAL A 147 16.07 -5.15 5.75
N GLY A 148 16.58 -5.18 6.97
CA GLY A 148 16.19 -4.21 8.00
C GLY A 148 16.27 -2.78 7.47
N ILE A 149 17.25 -2.46 6.59
CA ILE A 149 17.32 -1.16 5.92
C ILE A 149 16.14 -0.94 4.97
N LEU A 150 15.72 -1.93 4.18
CA LEU A 150 14.53 -1.81 3.32
C LEU A 150 13.25 -1.66 4.14
N LYS A 151 13.07 -2.50 5.15
CA LYS A 151 11.92 -2.43 6.05
C LYS A 151 11.87 -1.08 6.75
N GLN A 152 12.99 -0.67 7.33
CA GLN A 152 13.12 0.57 8.08
C GLN A 152 12.93 1.78 7.16
N SER A 153 13.60 1.83 6.01
CA SER A 153 13.43 2.92 5.03
C SER A 153 11.99 3.01 4.50
N TRP A 154 11.34 1.88 4.24
CA TRP A 154 9.92 1.85 3.89
C TRP A 154 9.05 2.51 4.96
N PHE A 155 9.15 2.04 6.20
CA PHE A 155 8.33 2.57 7.29
C PHE A 155 8.71 3.99 7.68
N ASP A 156 9.98 4.37 7.61
CA ASP A 156 10.44 5.73 7.92
C ASP A 156 9.97 6.73 6.88
N PHE A 157 9.98 6.34 5.61
CA PHE A 157 9.42 7.17 4.55
C PHE A 157 7.91 7.41 4.79
N PHE A 158 7.11 6.35 4.98
CA PHE A 158 5.67 6.55 5.20
C PHE A 158 5.34 7.30 6.50
N LYS A 159 6.15 7.13 7.55
CA LYS A 159 6.06 7.96 8.78
C LYS A 159 6.46 9.42 8.55
N SER A 160 7.35 9.69 7.61
CA SER A 160 7.77 11.07 7.29
C SER A 160 6.69 11.86 6.53
N ILE A 161 5.70 11.17 5.98
CA ILE A 161 4.60 11.78 5.22
C ILE A 161 3.24 11.63 5.91
N SER A 162 3.19 11.09 7.13
CA SER A 162 1.97 10.90 7.94
C SER A 162 1.59 12.14 8.76
N TYR A 163 0.33 12.17 9.22
CA TYR A 163 -0.28 13.25 10.01
C TYR A 163 0.60 13.73 11.18
N GLY A 164 0.67 15.05 11.39
CA GLY A 164 1.53 15.71 12.39
C GLY A 164 3.01 15.88 11.98
N ARG A 165 3.40 15.41 10.78
CA ARG A 165 4.75 15.57 10.21
C ARG A 165 4.78 15.87 8.70
N SER A 166 3.61 16.01 8.07
CA SER A 166 3.48 16.32 6.66
C SER A 166 3.20 17.81 6.45
N GLU A 167 3.92 18.45 5.53
CA GLU A 167 3.78 19.88 5.18
C GLU A 167 2.46 20.21 4.45
N VAL A 168 1.69 19.19 4.07
CA VAL A 168 0.44 19.28 3.29
C VAL A 168 -0.80 18.98 4.14
N GLY A 169 -0.78 19.35 5.43
CA GLY A 169 -1.94 19.12 6.31
C GLY A 169 -1.95 20.00 7.55
N ASN A 170 -2.73 21.08 7.47
CA ASN A 170 -3.67 21.50 8.52
C ASN A 170 -5.06 21.45 7.92
#